data_AF-A0A5X9G549-F1
#
_entry.id   AF-A0A5X9G549-F1
#
_cell.length_a   1.000
_cell.length_b   1.000
_cell.length_c   1.000
_cell.angle_alpha   90.00
_cell.angle_beta   90.00
_cell.angle_gamma   90.00
#
_symmetry.space_group_name_H-M   'P 1'
#
loop_
_entity.id
_entity.type
_entity.pdbx_description
1 polymer ?
#
loop_
_entity_poly.entity_id
_entity_poly.type
_entity_poly.pdbx_seq_one_letter_code
_entity_poly.pdbx_strand_id
1 'polypeptide(L)'
;MANLPETPQWESGIYQIEVSDPVLGGPDGISNRQAKQLASRTSYLKQKVEKSGTDLAAHIAAVDPHTQYATKASPTFTGTPTAPTPANGDNSKKLATTEFVAKALAALAGSAPETLDTLKELADALGNDPNFATTVLNKLAEKLAKDQNGADIPEPALFVKNLGLGEGSALPVGVPVPWPSATPPAGWLKCNGAAFSSEMYPNLAKAYPTNKLPDLRGEFIRGWDDGRGVDAGRALLRLQDDSFEAHRHESFFYAGISRNEIPLKNLPSSDEMLTLSSTTNALSPDGIDATNSLIGNDDYNCLIEGNKNNKRTATGLSTSIVGATETRPRNIAFNYIV
;
A
#
# COMPACT_ATOMS: atom_id res chain seq x y z
N MET A 1 21.58 12.46 125.98
CA MET A 1 22.86 11.98 125.43
C MET A 1 23.04 12.69 124.10
N ALA A 2 24.07 13.52 123.96
CA ALA A 2 24.35 14.25 122.73
C ALA A 2 25.06 13.32 121.73
N ASN A 3 24.70 13.43 120.45
CA ASN A 3 25.27 12.63 119.36
C ASN A 3 26.78 12.87 119.26
N LEU A 4 27.60 11.84 119.49
CA LEU A 4 29.01 11.88 119.11
C LEU A 4 29.07 11.86 117.57
N PRO A 5 29.91 12.69 116.93
CA PRO A 5 30.05 12.67 115.49
C PRO A 5 30.66 11.34 115.04
N GLU A 6 29.87 10.52 114.36
CA GLU A 6 30.31 9.28 113.74
C GLU A 6 30.95 9.59 112.39
N THR A 7 32.17 9.13 112.16
CA THR A 7 32.81 9.20 110.83
C THR A 7 32.78 7.79 110.23
N PRO A 8 32.24 7.57 109.03
CA PRO A 8 32.15 6.25 108.41
C PRO A 8 33.51 5.79 107.90
N GLN A 9 34.37 5.36 108.81
CA GLN A 9 35.71 4.88 108.53
C GLN A 9 35.92 3.50 109.15
N TRP A 10 36.62 2.66 108.41
CA TRP A 10 37.04 1.37 108.94
C TRP A 10 38.25 1.55 109.85
N GLU A 11 38.02 1.57 111.16
CA GLU A 11 39.10 1.51 112.15
C GLU A 11 39.81 0.16 112.04
N SER A 12 41.14 0.09 112.04
CA SER A 12 41.86 -1.20 111.95
C SER A 12 41.83 -1.99 113.26
N GLY A 13 41.72 -1.31 114.41
CA GLY A 13 41.56 -1.88 115.75
C GLY A 13 40.60 -1.06 116.61
N ILE A 14 40.08 -1.66 117.68
CA ILE A 14 39.29 -0.98 118.70
C ILE A 14 40.18 -0.80 119.92
N TYR A 15 40.36 0.44 120.36
CA TYR A 15 41.18 0.76 121.53
C TYR A 15 40.56 0.14 122.79
N GLN A 16 41.38 -0.57 123.55
CA GLN A 16 41.05 -1.07 124.87
C GLN A 16 41.42 0.03 125.88
N ILE A 17 40.50 0.38 126.76
CA ILE A 17 40.79 1.34 127.84
C ILE A 17 41.75 0.66 128.82
N GLU A 18 42.85 1.33 129.11
CA GLU A 18 43.86 0.84 130.04
C GLU A 18 43.61 1.39 131.45
N VAL A 19 44.11 0.69 132.47
CA VAL A 19 43.93 1.11 133.89
C VAL A 19 44.62 2.44 134.19
N SER A 20 45.63 2.81 133.39
CA SER A 20 46.34 4.10 133.48
C SER A 20 45.61 5.26 132.81
N ASP A 21 44.55 5.01 132.05
CA ASP A 21 43.87 6.06 131.29
C ASP A 21 43.02 6.97 132.22
N PRO A 22 43.15 8.30 132.12
CA PRO A 22 42.33 9.20 132.92
C PRO A 22 40.85 9.15 132.48
N VAL A 23 39.92 9.28 133.43
CA VAL A 23 38.47 9.34 133.12
C VAL A 23 38.13 10.70 132.53
N LEU A 24 38.41 10.87 131.24
CA LEU A 24 38.16 12.08 130.48
C LEU A 24 36.97 11.85 129.56
N GLY A 25 35.88 12.54 129.87
CA GLY A 25 34.71 12.66 129.01
C GLY A 25 34.92 13.65 127.86
N GLY A 26 33.85 13.92 127.12
CA GLY A 26 33.87 14.79 125.94
C GLY A 26 34.15 14.06 124.63
N PRO A 27 33.96 14.73 123.47
CA PRO A 27 34.00 14.09 122.13
C PRO A 27 35.31 13.41 121.75
N ASP A 28 36.41 13.87 122.37
CA ASP A 28 37.77 13.37 122.13
C ASP A 28 38.42 12.81 123.42
N GLY A 29 37.64 12.63 124.48
CA GLY A 29 38.09 12.01 125.71
C GLY A 29 38.40 10.51 125.55
N ILE A 30 39.46 10.03 126.21
CA ILE A 30 39.93 8.64 126.07
C ILE A 30 38.85 7.61 126.47
N SER A 31 37.98 7.95 127.44
CA SER A 31 36.87 7.12 127.88
C SER A 31 35.80 6.87 126.80
N ASN A 32 35.72 7.73 125.77
CA ASN A 32 34.78 7.61 124.66
C ASN A 32 35.41 7.03 123.38
N ARG A 33 36.74 6.77 123.36
CA ARG A 33 37.46 6.34 122.16
C ARG A 33 36.97 5.00 121.61
N GLN A 34 36.81 4.00 122.48
CA GLN A 34 36.32 2.67 122.10
C GLN A 34 34.92 2.74 121.45
N ALA A 35 34.01 3.47 122.08
CA ALA A 35 32.65 3.66 121.58
C ALA A 35 32.64 4.41 120.24
N LYS A 36 33.46 5.46 120.10
CA LYS A 36 33.62 6.24 118.84
C LYS A 36 34.11 5.36 117.70
N GLN A 37 35.08 4.48 117.95
CA GLN A 37 35.63 3.57 116.93
C GLN A 37 34.64 2.46 116.53
N LEU A 38 33.91 1.88 117.49
CA LEU A 38 32.85 0.92 117.19
C LEU A 38 31.71 1.55 116.40
N ALA A 39 31.28 2.74 116.78
CA ALA A 39 30.25 3.50 116.05
C ALA A 39 30.70 3.81 114.62
N SER A 40 31.95 4.26 114.43
CA SER A 40 32.54 4.53 113.11
C SER A 40 32.58 3.30 112.20
N ARG A 41 33.01 2.13 112.71
CA ARG A 41 32.99 0.86 111.96
C ARG A 41 31.57 0.40 111.62
N THR A 42 30.65 0.51 112.57
CA THR A 42 29.25 0.12 112.38
C THR A 42 28.62 0.99 111.30
N SER A 43 28.90 2.29 111.32
CA SER A 43 28.50 3.25 110.29
C SER A 43 29.10 2.89 108.92
N TYR A 44 30.39 2.55 108.84
CA TYR A 44 31.03 2.09 107.60
C TYR A 44 30.42 0.80 107.04
N LEU A 45 30.19 -0.23 107.88
CA LEU A 45 29.60 -1.49 107.44
C LEU A 45 28.14 -1.31 107.01
N LYS A 46 27.39 -0.51 107.75
CA LYS A 46 26.02 -0.12 107.38
C LYS A 46 26.02 0.54 106.00
N GLN A 47 26.91 1.50 105.75
CA GLN A 47 27.06 2.11 104.43
C GLN A 47 27.42 1.11 103.33
N LYS A 48 28.29 0.13 103.61
CA LYS A 48 28.64 -0.91 102.63
C LYS A 48 27.46 -1.84 102.32
N VAL A 49 26.70 -2.26 103.33
CA VAL A 49 25.51 -3.11 103.15
C VAL A 49 24.43 -2.34 102.41
N GLU A 50 24.17 -1.09 102.80
CA GLU A 50 23.22 -0.21 102.12
C GLU A 50 23.64 0.01 100.67
N LYS A 51 24.93 0.29 100.40
CA LYS A 51 25.47 0.45 99.04
C LYS A 51 25.33 -0.82 98.19
N SER A 52 25.67 -1.99 98.73
CA SER A 52 25.47 -3.25 98.00
C SER A 52 23.99 -3.49 97.69
N GLY A 53 23.10 -3.13 98.63
CA GLY A 53 21.66 -3.16 98.40
C GLY A 53 21.20 -2.19 97.31
N THR A 54 21.72 -0.96 97.29
CA THR A 54 21.42 0.03 96.24
C THR A 54 21.97 -0.39 94.88
N ASP A 55 23.17 -0.96 94.82
CA ASP A 55 23.79 -1.41 93.58
C ASP A 55 23.03 -2.61 92.98
N LEU A 56 22.57 -3.55 93.81
CA LEU A 56 21.72 -4.66 93.36
C LEU A 56 20.33 -4.17 92.92
N ALA A 57 19.73 -3.25 93.67
CA ALA A 57 18.45 -2.65 93.27
C ALA A 57 18.58 -1.90 91.94
N ALA A 58 19.69 -1.17 91.74
CA ALA A 58 20.00 -0.51 90.47
C ALA A 58 20.21 -1.52 89.33
N HIS A 59 20.90 -2.65 89.59
CA HIS A 59 21.09 -3.72 88.62
C HIS A 59 19.77 -4.40 88.21
N ILE A 60 18.86 -4.66 89.16
CA ILE A 60 17.54 -5.25 88.90
C ILE A 60 16.64 -4.26 88.14
N ALA A 61 16.72 -2.97 88.46
CA ALA A 61 15.94 -1.92 87.81
C ALA A 61 16.49 -1.53 86.43
N ALA A 62 17.74 -1.87 86.12
CA ALA A 62 18.34 -1.59 84.82
C ALA A 62 17.59 -2.35 83.72
N VAL A 63 17.27 -1.65 82.63
CA VAL A 63 16.62 -2.23 81.45
C VAL A 63 17.53 -3.25 80.77
N ASP A 64 18.84 -3.02 80.83
CA ASP A 64 19.87 -3.90 80.29
C ASP A 64 21.11 -3.93 81.22
N PRO A 65 21.09 -4.76 82.27
CA PRO A 65 22.23 -4.90 83.18
C PRO A 65 23.44 -5.63 82.55
N HIS A 66 23.26 -6.22 81.37
CA HIS A 66 24.27 -7.05 80.69
C HIS A 66 24.36 -6.70 79.20
N THR A 67 24.92 -5.52 78.91
CA THR A 67 25.02 -4.91 77.56
C THR A 67 25.79 -5.71 76.51
N GLN A 68 26.43 -6.81 76.91
CA GLN A 68 27.08 -7.77 76.00
C GLN A 68 26.09 -8.73 75.31
N TYR A 69 24.84 -8.80 75.77
CA TYR A 69 23.80 -9.64 75.20
C TYR A 69 22.74 -8.79 74.48
N ALA A 70 22.09 -9.36 73.48
CA ALA A 70 20.96 -8.69 72.81
C ALA A 70 19.77 -8.56 73.78
N THR A 71 19.06 -7.43 73.72
CA THR A 71 17.86 -7.20 74.53
C THR A 71 16.76 -8.20 74.16
N LYS A 72 16.03 -8.69 75.16
CA LYS A 72 14.93 -9.64 74.93
C LYS A 72 13.77 -9.02 74.14
N ALA A 73 13.47 -7.76 74.43
CA ALA A 73 12.49 -6.97 73.71
C ALA A 73 13.19 -6.12 72.66
N SER A 74 12.75 -6.23 71.42
CA SER A 74 13.22 -5.43 70.28
C SER A 74 14.75 -5.32 70.18
N PRO A 75 15.48 -6.44 70.08
CA PRO A 75 16.93 -6.40 69.90
C PRO A 75 17.30 -5.62 68.64
N THR A 76 18.32 -4.78 68.75
CA THR A 76 19.00 -4.21 67.59
C THR A 76 20.11 -5.16 67.15
N PHE A 77 20.02 -5.72 65.95
CA PHE A 77 21.07 -6.58 65.40
C PHE A 77 22.13 -5.72 64.69
N THR A 78 23.40 -5.96 65.01
CA THR A 78 24.57 -5.32 64.35
C THR A 78 25.54 -6.40 63.85
N GLY A 79 26.44 -6.06 62.91
CA GLY A 79 27.35 -7.04 62.29
C GLY A 79 26.65 -7.98 61.30
N THR A 80 27.01 -9.27 61.31
CA THR A 80 26.47 -10.31 60.42
C THR A 80 25.68 -11.38 61.20
N PRO A 81 24.47 -11.07 61.72
CA PRO A 81 23.66 -12.02 62.47
C PRO A 81 23.23 -13.19 61.58
N THR A 82 23.32 -14.42 62.10
CA THR A 82 22.86 -15.63 61.42
C THR A 82 21.60 -16.16 62.10
N ALA A 83 20.63 -16.63 61.32
CA ALA A 83 19.42 -17.30 61.80
C ALA A 83 19.12 -18.53 60.92
N PRO A 84 18.36 -19.53 61.41
CA PRO A 84 17.94 -20.66 60.60
C PRO A 84 17.07 -20.20 59.41
N THR A 85 17.37 -20.69 58.20
CA THR A 85 16.59 -20.40 57.00
C THR A 85 15.28 -21.18 57.02
N PRO A 86 14.10 -20.51 57.03
CA PRO A 86 12.81 -21.20 56.96
C PRO A 86 12.59 -21.91 55.62
N ALA A 87 11.63 -22.86 55.59
CA ALA A 87 11.19 -23.49 54.35
C ALA A 87 10.38 -22.52 53.48
N ASN A 88 10.38 -22.73 52.16
CA ASN A 88 9.58 -21.92 51.23
C ASN A 88 8.08 -22.03 51.58
N GLY A 89 7.39 -20.88 51.66
CA GLY A 89 5.98 -20.80 52.03
C GLY A 89 5.70 -20.70 53.54
N ASP A 90 6.72 -20.67 54.40
CA ASP A 90 6.55 -20.38 55.84
C ASP A 90 5.98 -18.96 56.04
N ASN A 91 4.84 -18.86 56.71
CA ASN A 91 4.12 -17.61 57.00
C ASN A 91 4.12 -17.24 58.50
N SER A 92 5.01 -17.85 59.28
CA SER A 92 5.15 -17.57 60.71
C SER A 92 5.88 -16.26 60.98
N LYS A 93 5.92 -15.84 62.25
CA LYS A 93 6.62 -14.62 62.70
C LYS A 93 8.14 -14.78 62.86
N LYS A 94 8.75 -15.80 62.23
CA LYS A 94 10.21 -16.02 62.25
C LYS A 94 10.92 -14.90 61.48
N LEU A 95 12.21 -14.71 61.76
CA LEU A 95 13.06 -13.81 60.97
C LEU A 95 13.19 -14.33 59.54
N ALA A 96 13.00 -13.44 58.56
CA ALA A 96 13.31 -13.75 57.16
C ALA A 96 14.81 -13.62 56.92
N THR A 97 15.49 -14.72 56.65
CA THR A 97 16.91 -14.71 56.27
C THR A 97 17.08 -14.22 54.83
N THR A 98 18.26 -13.70 54.49
CA THR A 98 18.61 -13.33 53.11
C THR A 98 18.46 -14.50 52.15
N GLU A 99 18.81 -15.72 52.58
CA GLU A 99 18.64 -16.94 51.81
C GLU A 99 17.17 -17.28 51.55
N PHE A 100 16.28 -17.10 52.54
CA PHE A 100 14.84 -17.29 52.36
C PHE A 100 14.26 -16.33 51.32
N VAL A 101 14.64 -15.04 51.40
CA VAL A 101 14.19 -14.03 50.41
C VAL A 101 14.68 -14.37 49.01
N ALA A 102 15.94 -14.79 48.87
CA ALA A 102 16.49 -15.20 47.58
C ALA A 102 15.74 -16.42 47.01
N LYS A 103 15.45 -17.43 47.84
CA LYS A 103 14.67 -18.61 47.44
C LYS A 103 13.22 -18.26 47.06
N ALA A 104 12.57 -17.37 47.81
CA ALA A 104 11.22 -16.91 47.52
C ALA A 104 11.16 -16.11 46.21
N LEU A 105 12.15 -15.24 45.96
CA LEU A 105 12.25 -14.47 44.71
C LEU A 105 12.53 -15.37 43.51
N ALA A 106 13.40 -16.37 43.67
CA ALA A 106 13.67 -17.37 42.63
C ALA A 106 12.43 -18.23 42.32
N ALA A 107 11.62 -18.55 43.34
CA ALA A 107 10.36 -19.27 43.15
C ALA A 107 9.28 -18.41 42.46
N LEU A 108 9.19 -17.12 42.79
CA LEU A 108 8.31 -16.16 42.10
C LEU A 108 8.73 -15.96 40.64
N ALA A 109 10.04 -15.89 40.39
CA ALA A 109 10.63 -15.84 39.06
C ALA A 109 10.60 -17.19 38.32
N GLY A 110 10.01 -18.25 38.91
CA GLY A 110 9.75 -19.53 38.25
C GLY A 110 10.99 -20.12 37.56
N SER A 111 12.11 -20.29 38.27
CA SER A 111 13.33 -20.91 37.72
C SER A 111 13.94 -20.26 36.46
N ALA A 112 13.46 -19.10 36.01
CA ALA A 112 13.74 -18.68 34.64
C ALA A 112 14.36 -17.28 34.56
N PRO A 113 15.66 -17.16 34.93
CA PRO A 113 16.50 -16.05 34.50
C PRO A 113 16.39 -15.80 32.99
N GLU A 114 16.31 -16.87 32.20
CA GLU A 114 16.13 -16.81 30.75
C GLU A 114 14.75 -16.28 30.33
N THR A 115 13.66 -16.57 31.06
CA THR A 115 12.35 -15.97 30.71
C THR A 115 12.21 -14.51 31.13
N LEU A 116 12.94 -14.10 32.17
CA LEU A 116 13.03 -12.69 32.52
C LEU A 116 13.83 -11.94 31.46
N ASP A 117 14.85 -12.60 30.90
CA ASP A 117 15.58 -12.12 29.71
C ASP A 117 14.64 -12.06 28.50
N THR A 118 13.83 -13.09 28.20
CA THR A 118 12.88 -13.02 27.09
C THR A 118 11.78 -11.98 27.28
N LEU A 119 11.30 -11.74 28.51
CA LEU A 119 10.36 -10.65 28.79
C LEU A 119 11.03 -9.28 28.58
N LYS A 120 12.30 -9.14 28.96
CA LYS A 120 13.11 -7.95 28.67
C LYS A 120 13.35 -7.78 27.18
N GLU A 121 13.69 -8.85 26.45
CA GLU A 121 13.88 -8.86 25.01
C GLU A 121 12.58 -8.49 24.29
N LEU A 122 11.44 -9.02 24.72
CA LEU A 122 10.12 -8.67 24.18
C LEU A 122 9.78 -7.20 24.46
N ALA A 123 10.03 -6.73 25.69
CA ALA A 123 9.78 -5.33 26.05
C ALA A 123 10.68 -4.38 25.24
N ASP A 124 11.96 -4.70 25.08
CA ASP A 124 12.92 -3.95 24.27
C ASP A 124 12.57 -4.02 22.77
N ALA A 125 12.15 -5.18 22.25
CA ALA A 125 11.70 -5.36 20.86
C ALA A 125 10.41 -4.58 20.55
N LEU A 126 9.55 -4.39 21.56
CA LEU A 126 8.34 -3.54 21.49
C LEU A 126 8.63 -2.08 21.86
N GLY A 127 9.89 -1.72 22.12
CA GLY A 127 10.33 -0.36 22.41
C GLY A 127 9.96 0.18 23.79
N ASN A 128 9.63 -0.70 24.74
CA ASN A 128 9.14 -0.35 26.07
C ASN A 128 7.96 0.65 26.02
N ASP A 129 7.15 0.61 24.97
CA ASP A 129 6.08 1.58 24.71
C ASP A 129 4.82 1.24 25.54
N PRO A 130 4.45 2.05 26.57
CA PRO A 130 3.24 1.82 27.36
C PRO A 130 1.95 1.92 26.53
N ASN A 131 2.03 2.54 25.36
CA ASN A 131 0.93 2.74 24.43
C ASN A 131 1.16 1.99 23.11
N PHE A 132 1.91 0.87 23.13
CA PHE A 132 2.27 0.10 21.93
C PHE A 132 1.08 -0.11 20.97
N ALA A 133 -0.08 -0.49 21.50
CA ALA A 133 -1.30 -0.67 20.71
C ALA A 133 -1.72 0.61 19.96
N THR A 134 -1.72 1.76 20.65
CA THR A 134 -2.02 3.07 20.06
C THR A 134 -0.97 3.48 19.02
N THR A 135 0.31 3.25 19.30
CA THR A 135 1.40 3.55 18.36
C THR A 135 1.30 2.73 17.08
N VAL A 136 1.01 1.43 17.19
CA VAL A 136 0.79 0.56 16.04
C VAL A 136 -0.46 0.99 15.26
N LEU A 137 -1.56 1.34 15.95
CA LEU A 137 -2.78 1.83 15.32
C LEU A 137 -2.53 3.13 14.55
N ASN A 138 -1.77 4.07 15.10
CA ASN A 138 -1.43 5.32 14.41
C ASN A 138 -0.55 5.06 13.17
N LYS A 139 0.48 4.21 13.28
CA LYS A 139 1.31 3.81 12.12
C LYS A 139 0.51 3.08 11.04
N LEU A 140 -0.53 2.35 11.44
CA LEU A 140 -1.43 1.69 10.50
C LEU A 140 -2.40 2.70 9.86
N ALA A 141 -2.87 3.70 10.61
CA ALA A 141 -3.69 4.79 10.11
C ALA A 141 -2.91 5.72 9.14
N GLU A 142 -1.59 5.81 9.27
CA GLU A 142 -0.72 6.48 8.30
C GLU A 142 -0.59 5.69 6.97
N LYS A 143 -0.97 4.42 6.93
CA LYS A 143 -1.01 3.69 5.66
C LYS A 143 -2.16 4.24 4.82
N LEU A 144 -1.82 4.68 3.61
CA LEU A 144 -2.76 5.22 2.66
C LEU A 144 -3.88 4.22 2.36
N ALA A 145 -5.11 4.57 2.73
CA ALA A 145 -6.27 3.79 2.34
C ALA A 145 -6.50 3.93 0.83
N LYS A 146 -6.97 2.87 0.16
CA LYS A 146 -7.07 2.85 -1.31
C LYS A 146 -8.00 3.94 -1.86
N ASP A 147 -9.01 4.32 -1.10
CA ASP A 147 -9.94 5.42 -1.37
C ASP A 147 -9.34 6.81 -1.12
N GLN A 148 -8.18 6.88 -0.45
CA GLN A 148 -7.42 8.12 -0.21
C GLN A 148 -6.27 8.32 -1.22
N ASN A 149 -6.08 7.42 -2.20
CA ASN A 149 -5.06 7.58 -3.23
C ASN A 149 -5.31 8.87 -4.03
N GLY A 150 -4.48 9.89 -3.79
CA GLY A 150 -4.58 11.20 -4.43
C GLY A 150 -5.50 12.19 -3.70
N ALA A 151 -6.01 11.87 -2.51
CA ALA A 151 -6.80 12.79 -1.68
C ALA A 151 -5.97 13.97 -1.13
N ASP A 152 -4.66 13.79 -1.06
CA ASP A 152 -3.68 14.80 -0.69
C ASP A 152 -3.33 15.76 -1.85
N ILE A 153 -3.79 15.48 -3.07
CA ILE A 153 -3.58 16.35 -4.24
C ILE A 153 -4.55 17.53 -4.11
N PRO A 154 -4.06 18.78 -3.90
CA PRO A 154 -4.93 19.93 -3.65
C PRO A 154 -5.82 20.28 -4.85
N GLU A 155 -5.32 20.01 -6.07
CA GLU A 155 -6.05 20.25 -7.32
C GLU A 155 -5.91 19.04 -8.27
N PRO A 156 -6.73 17.99 -8.11
CA PRO A 156 -6.63 16.77 -8.92
C PRO A 156 -6.77 17.03 -10.42
N ALA A 157 -7.64 17.98 -10.80
CA ALA A 157 -7.83 18.36 -12.20
C ALA A 157 -6.57 19.00 -12.82
N LEU A 158 -5.88 19.86 -12.07
CA LEU A 158 -4.63 20.47 -12.50
C LEU A 158 -3.49 19.44 -12.56
N PHE A 159 -3.45 18.52 -11.60
CA PHE A 159 -2.49 17.42 -11.60
C PHE A 159 -2.64 16.52 -12.84
N VAL A 160 -3.86 16.08 -13.15
CA VAL A 160 -4.16 15.29 -14.36
C VAL A 160 -3.81 16.06 -15.63
N LYS A 161 -4.08 17.37 -15.66
CA LYS A 161 -3.70 18.25 -16.78
C LYS A 161 -2.17 18.34 -16.95
N ASN A 162 -1.42 18.51 -15.86
CA ASN A 162 0.04 18.60 -15.89
C ASN A 162 0.70 17.29 -16.33
N LEU A 163 0.06 16.15 -16.03
CA LEU A 163 0.48 14.84 -16.56
C LEU A 163 0.09 14.61 -18.03
N GLY A 164 -0.68 15.51 -18.64
CA GLY A 164 -1.16 15.35 -20.02
C GLY A 164 -2.23 14.26 -20.18
N LEU A 165 -2.87 13.85 -19.08
CA LEU A 165 -3.90 12.79 -19.06
C LEU A 165 -5.33 13.35 -19.21
N GLY A 166 -5.48 14.66 -19.48
CA GLY A 166 -6.76 15.36 -19.62
C GLY A 166 -7.29 15.44 -21.07
N GLU A 167 -8.14 16.44 -21.33
CA GLU A 167 -8.62 16.81 -22.67
C GLU A 167 -7.41 17.29 -23.53
N GLY A 168 -6.76 16.35 -24.21
CA GLY A 168 -5.46 16.54 -24.85
C GLY A 168 -4.53 15.31 -24.76
N SER A 169 -4.99 14.20 -24.17
CA SER A 169 -4.34 12.89 -24.23
C SER A 169 -3.83 12.56 -25.64
N ALA A 170 -2.71 11.83 -25.71
CA ALA A 170 -2.10 11.36 -26.96
C ALA A 170 -3.07 10.64 -27.91
N LEU A 171 -4.20 10.13 -27.39
CA LEU A 171 -5.32 9.62 -28.17
C LEU A 171 -6.63 10.25 -27.67
N PRO A 172 -7.19 11.24 -28.39
CA PRO A 172 -8.48 11.83 -28.06
C PRO A 172 -9.61 10.80 -28.05
N VAL A 173 -10.53 10.92 -27.09
CA VAL A 173 -11.69 10.02 -26.99
C VAL A 173 -12.55 10.17 -28.25
N GLY A 174 -12.87 9.04 -28.88
CA GLY A 174 -13.69 8.96 -30.08
C GLY A 174 -12.92 8.64 -31.37
N VAL A 175 -11.59 8.74 -31.37
CA VAL A 175 -10.76 8.34 -32.51
C VAL A 175 -10.77 6.81 -32.66
N PRO A 176 -11.17 6.25 -33.82
CA PRO A 176 -11.05 4.82 -34.07
C PRO A 176 -9.58 4.39 -34.15
N VAL A 177 -9.19 3.38 -33.38
CA VAL A 177 -7.82 2.84 -33.35
C VAL A 177 -7.86 1.37 -33.76
N PRO A 178 -7.07 0.93 -34.78
CA PRO A 178 -6.97 -0.48 -35.14
C PRO A 178 -6.43 -1.32 -33.98
N TRP A 179 -7.04 -2.48 -33.73
CA TRP A 179 -6.66 -3.39 -32.66
C TRP A 179 -6.43 -4.81 -33.19
N PRO A 180 -5.33 -5.50 -32.82
CA PRO A 180 -4.95 -6.78 -33.44
C PRO A 180 -5.73 -8.00 -32.94
N SER A 181 -6.66 -7.86 -31.99
CA SER A 181 -7.43 -8.97 -31.40
C SER A 181 -8.95 -8.76 -31.51
N ALA A 182 -9.71 -9.87 -31.48
CA ALA A 182 -11.18 -9.84 -31.49
C ALA A 182 -11.79 -9.19 -30.23
N THR A 183 -11.04 -9.19 -29.13
CA THR A 183 -11.44 -8.62 -27.84
C THR A 183 -10.63 -7.34 -27.58
N PRO A 184 -11.27 -6.16 -27.51
CA PRO A 184 -10.59 -4.93 -27.17
C PRO A 184 -10.17 -4.94 -25.69
N PRO A 185 -9.18 -4.12 -25.27
CA PRO A 185 -8.83 -3.96 -23.87
C PRO A 185 -10.01 -3.42 -23.04
N ALA A 186 -9.95 -3.61 -21.72
CA ALA A 186 -10.92 -3.01 -20.82
C ALA A 186 -10.98 -1.48 -21.01
N GLY A 187 -12.19 -0.92 -21.02
CA GLY A 187 -12.43 0.52 -21.26
C GLY A 187 -12.55 0.93 -22.73
N TRP A 188 -12.36 0.01 -23.69
CA TRP A 188 -12.52 0.27 -25.12
C TRP A 188 -13.80 -0.35 -25.68
N LEU A 189 -14.45 0.36 -26.61
CA LEU A 189 -15.64 -0.11 -27.32
C LEU A 189 -15.30 -0.39 -28.79
N LYS A 190 -15.94 -1.39 -29.40
CA LYS A 190 -15.76 -1.70 -30.83
C LYS A 190 -16.60 -0.77 -31.68
N CYS A 191 -16.04 -0.23 -32.76
CA CYS A 191 -16.79 0.52 -33.78
C CYS A 191 -17.61 -0.44 -34.68
N ASN A 192 -18.67 -1.01 -34.11
CA ASN A 192 -19.53 -2.01 -34.76
C ASN A 192 -21.00 -1.57 -34.85
N GLY A 193 -21.27 -0.27 -34.80
CA GLY A 193 -22.64 0.27 -34.83
C GLY A 193 -23.39 0.24 -33.49
N ALA A 194 -22.76 -0.26 -32.41
CA ALA A 194 -23.42 -0.38 -31.11
C ALA A 194 -23.74 0.98 -30.49
N ALA A 195 -24.85 1.01 -29.73
CA ALA A 195 -25.17 2.13 -28.86
C ALA A 195 -24.32 2.09 -27.58
N PHE A 196 -24.12 3.25 -26.96
CA PHE A 196 -23.44 3.38 -25.67
C PHE A 196 -24.19 4.37 -24.75
N SER A 197 -23.90 4.32 -23.45
CA SER A 197 -24.51 5.22 -22.46
C SER A 197 -23.69 6.52 -22.35
N SER A 198 -24.36 7.66 -22.45
CA SER A 198 -23.79 8.99 -22.21
C SER A 198 -23.37 9.20 -20.76
N GLU A 199 -24.02 8.52 -19.82
CA GLU A 199 -23.70 8.57 -18.40
C GLU A 199 -22.39 7.85 -18.11
N MET A 200 -22.18 6.69 -18.76
CA MET A 200 -20.96 5.89 -18.62
C MET A 200 -19.80 6.44 -19.45
N TYR A 201 -20.08 7.04 -20.61
CA TYR A 201 -19.06 7.56 -21.54
C TYR A 201 -19.36 9.01 -22.00
N PRO A 202 -19.33 10.00 -21.08
CA PRO A 202 -19.74 11.37 -21.39
C PRO A 202 -18.86 12.05 -22.45
N ASN A 203 -17.54 11.81 -22.42
CA ASN A 203 -16.63 12.36 -23.43
C ASN A 203 -16.79 11.71 -24.80
N LEU A 204 -17.21 10.43 -24.84
CA LEU A 204 -17.54 9.76 -26.11
C LEU A 204 -18.87 10.30 -26.67
N ALA A 205 -19.83 10.64 -25.82
CA ALA A 205 -21.09 11.28 -26.23
C ALA A 205 -20.86 12.67 -26.84
N LYS A 206 -19.86 13.42 -26.37
CA LYS A 206 -19.43 14.68 -27.02
C LYS A 206 -18.92 14.42 -28.45
N ALA A 207 -18.16 13.35 -28.67
CA ALA A 207 -17.61 12.98 -29.98
C ALA A 207 -18.66 12.35 -30.92
N TYR A 208 -19.57 11.55 -30.39
CA TYR A 208 -20.67 10.89 -31.11
C TYR A 208 -22.03 11.22 -30.45
N PRO A 209 -22.63 12.39 -30.75
CA PRO A 209 -23.84 12.88 -30.08
C PRO A 209 -25.10 12.01 -30.25
N THR A 210 -25.08 11.08 -31.21
CA THR A 210 -26.16 10.10 -31.42
C THR A 210 -26.12 8.93 -30.44
N ASN A 211 -25.12 8.89 -29.53
CA ASN A 211 -24.86 7.80 -28.60
C ASN A 211 -24.71 6.43 -29.32
N LYS A 212 -24.25 6.45 -30.57
CA LYS A 212 -23.96 5.28 -31.38
C LYS A 212 -22.59 5.41 -32.02
N LEU A 213 -21.81 4.33 -31.96
CA LEU A 213 -20.55 4.24 -32.67
C LEU A 213 -20.79 4.03 -34.17
N PRO A 214 -19.89 4.50 -35.03
CA PRO A 214 -19.89 4.11 -36.44
C PRO A 214 -19.66 2.59 -36.57
N ASP A 215 -20.22 1.98 -37.60
CA ASP A 215 -19.91 0.60 -37.97
C ASP A 215 -18.79 0.63 -39.01
N LEU A 216 -17.57 0.29 -38.58
CA LEU A 216 -16.36 0.35 -39.42
C LEU A 216 -15.96 -1.01 -39.98
N ARG A 217 -16.79 -2.05 -39.77
CA ARG A 217 -16.48 -3.39 -40.26
C ARG A 217 -16.52 -3.42 -41.78
N GLY A 218 -15.35 -3.57 -42.41
CA GLY A 218 -15.21 -3.57 -43.86
C GLY A 218 -15.19 -2.18 -44.51
N GLU A 219 -15.13 -1.11 -43.71
CA GLU A 219 -15.09 0.27 -44.20
C GLU A 219 -13.68 0.83 -44.15
N PHE A 220 -13.29 1.57 -45.19
CA PHE A 220 -12.08 2.38 -45.15
C PHE A 220 -12.36 3.75 -44.52
N ILE A 221 -11.40 4.29 -43.78
CA ILE A 221 -11.47 5.68 -43.34
C ILE A 221 -10.90 6.57 -44.44
N ARG A 222 -11.69 7.53 -44.91
CA ARG A 222 -11.25 8.55 -45.87
C ARG A 222 -11.30 9.91 -45.22
N GLY A 223 -10.29 10.74 -45.51
CA GLY A 223 -10.26 12.13 -45.04
C GLY A 223 -11.50 12.90 -45.49
N TRP A 224 -12.08 13.66 -44.58
CA TRP A 224 -13.12 14.61 -44.89
C TRP A 224 -12.56 15.73 -45.77
N ASP A 225 -13.35 16.18 -46.74
CA ASP A 225 -12.88 17.11 -47.76
C ASP A 225 -12.57 18.50 -47.20
N ASP A 226 -13.36 18.96 -46.23
CA ASP A 226 -13.24 20.27 -45.58
C ASP A 226 -13.02 21.44 -46.57
N GLY A 227 -13.66 21.36 -47.74
CA GLY A 227 -13.59 22.39 -48.78
C GLY A 227 -12.39 22.29 -49.73
N ARG A 228 -11.57 21.22 -49.67
CA ARG A 228 -10.48 20.97 -50.62
C ARG A 228 -10.99 20.70 -52.05
N GLY A 229 -12.21 20.19 -52.20
CA GLY A 229 -12.85 19.93 -53.48
C GLY A 229 -12.57 18.56 -54.10
N VAL A 230 -11.95 17.63 -53.37
CA VAL A 230 -11.70 16.24 -53.81
C VAL A 230 -12.92 15.35 -53.56
N ASP A 231 -13.64 15.56 -52.45
CA ASP A 231 -14.86 14.82 -52.09
C ASP A 231 -15.95 15.81 -51.64
N ALA A 232 -16.25 16.76 -52.53
CA ALA A 232 -17.08 17.93 -52.25
C ALA A 232 -18.51 17.56 -51.79
N GLY A 233 -19.00 18.26 -50.76
CA GLY A 233 -20.36 18.09 -50.24
C GLY A 233 -20.56 16.85 -49.35
N ARG A 234 -19.53 16.04 -49.12
CA ARG A 234 -19.59 14.92 -48.19
C ARG A 234 -19.54 15.42 -46.74
N ALA A 235 -20.45 14.95 -45.90
CA ALA A 235 -20.45 15.24 -44.46
C ALA A 235 -19.58 14.25 -43.68
N LEU A 236 -19.09 14.67 -42.50
CA LEU A 236 -18.41 13.79 -41.54
C LEU A 236 -19.28 12.59 -41.15
N LEU A 237 -18.64 11.45 -40.92
CA LEU A 237 -19.24 10.16 -40.57
C LEU A 237 -20.23 9.61 -41.60
N ARG A 238 -20.24 10.14 -42.83
CA ARG A 238 -21.09 9.65 -43.92
C ARG A 238 -20.42 8.49 -44.65
N LEU A 239 -21.16 7.40 -44.82
CA LEU A 239 -20.77 6.24 -45.64
C LEU A 239 -20.86 6.55 -47.14
N GLN A 240 -20.02 5.88 -47.90
CA GLN A 240 -19.91 6.01 -49.35
C GLN A 240 -19.66 4.62 -49.95
N ASP A 241 -20.55 4.15 -50.82
CA ASP A 241 -20.45 2.82 -51.47
C ASP A 241 -19.25 2.73 -52.40
N ASP A 242 -18.73 1.54 -52.71
CA ASP A 242 -17.62 1.39 -53.66
C ASP A 242 -17.95 1.91 -55.06
N SER A 243 -16.91 2.22 -55.83
CA SER A 243 -17.07 2.64 -57.22
C SER A 243 -15.82 2.36 -58.05
N PHE A 244 -15.98 2.33 -59.36
CA PHE A 244 -14.91 2.21 -60.34
C PHE A 244 -14.90 3.41 -61.27
N GLU A 245 -13.72 3.86 -61.66
CA GLU A 245 -13.55 4.96 -62.58
C GLU A 245 -14.13 4.62 -63.95
N ALA A 246 -14.82 5.61 -64.53
CA ALA A 246 -15.51 5.48 -65.79
C ALA A 246 -14.53 5.11 -66.91
N HIS A 247 -14.72 3.92 -67.47
CA HIS A 247 -13.92 3.44 -68.59
C HIS A 247 -14.80 2.73 -69.61
N ARG A 248 -14.21 2.43 -70.77
CA ARG A 248 -14.81 1.60 -71.81
C ARG A 248 -13.76 0.63 -72.35
N HIS A 249 -14.22 -0.49 -72.86
CA HIS A 249 -13.37 -1.44 -73.58
C HIS A 249 -13.58 -1.27 -75.07
N GLU A 250 -12.48 -1.32 -75.82
CA GLU A 250 -12.48 -1.28 -77.28
C GLU A 250 -11.88 -2.58 -77.80
N SER A 251 -12.57 -3.23 -78.75
CA SER A 251 -12.10 -4.42 -79.44
C SER A 251 -12.06 -4.15 -80.93
N PHE A 252 -10.95 -4.51 -81.58
CA PHE A 252 -10.77 -4.37 -83.01
C PHE A 252 -10.79 -5.76 -83.66
N PHE A 253 -11.79 -6.01 -84.50
CA PHE A 253 -11.84 -7.21 -85.32
C PHE A 253 -11.22 -6.95 -86.68
N TYR A 254 -10.21 -7.75 -87.03
CA TYR A 254 -9.57 -7.73 -88.34
C TYR A 254 -9.99 -8.98 -89.11
N ALA A 255 -10.91 -8.84 -90.07
CA ALA A 255 -11.27 -9.94 -90.96
C ALA A 255 -10.35 -9.94 -92.18
N GLY A 256 -9.61 -11.03 -92.36
CA GLY A 256 -9.00 -11.40 -93.63
C GLY A 256 -9.67 -12.69 -94.11
N ILE A 257 -10.22 -12.70 -95.32
CA ILE A 257 -10.77 -13.93 -95.92
C ILE A 257 -9.59 -14.83 -96.30
N SER A 258 -9.39 -15.92 -95.57
CA SER A 258 -8.64 -17.07 -96.10
C SER A 258 -9.64 -18.02 -96.72
N ARG A 259 -10.01 -17.80 -97.98
CA ARG A 259 -10.64 -18.86 -98.79
C ARG A 259 -9.51 -19.72 -99.32
N ASN A 260 -9.50 -20.99 -98.92
CA ASN A 260 -8.67 -21.99 -99.57
C ASN A 260 -8.92 -21.93 -101.09
N GLU A 261 -7.81 -21.79 -101.83
CA GLU A 261 -7.64 -22.08 -103.27
C GLU A 261 -7.86 -20.98 -104.33
N ILE A 262 -7.42 -19.71 -104.15
CA ILE A 262 -6.91 -18.90 -105.29
C ILE A 262 -5.86 -17.85 -104.81
N PRO A 263 -4.64 -17.79 -105.36
CA PRO A 263 -3.70 -16.70 -105.09
C PRO A 263 -4.29 -15.33 -105.50
N LEU A 264 -4.15 -14.34 -104.61
CA LEU A 264 -4.76 -12.98 -104.66
C LEU A 264 -4.42 -12.11 -105.90
N LYS A 265 -3.71 -12.64 -106.91
CA LYS A 265 -3.31 -11.89 -108.11
C LYS A 265 -4.31 -11.95 -109.27
N ASN A 266 -5.28 -12.85 -109.24
CA ASN A 266 -6.12 -13.15 -110.41
C ASN A 266 -7.64 -13.07 -110.15
N LEU A 267 -8.09 -12.40 -109.07
CA LEU A 267 -9.52 -12.17 -108.87
C LEU A 267 -9.93 -10.84 -109.54
N PRO A 268 -10.87 -10.83 -110.51
CA PRO A 268 -11.46 -9.59 -111.01
C PRO A 268 -12.17 -8.87 -109.86
N SER A 269 -12.16 -7.54 -109.87
CA SER A 269 -12.81 -6.72 -108.85
C SER A 269 -14.30 -7.08 -108.74
N SER A 270 -14.67 -7.82 -107.71
CA SER A 270 -16.07 -8.01 -107.32
C SER A 270 -16.34 -7.11 -106.11
N ASP A 271 -17.29 -6.19 -106.27
CA ASP A 271 -17.72 -5.16 -105.31
C ASP A 271 -18.32 -5.68 -103.99
N GLU A 272 -18.17 -6.97 -103.65
CA GLU A 272 -18.73 -7.52 -102.41
C GLU A 272 -17.72 -7.42 -101.26
N MET A 273 -17.69 -6.22 -100.68
CA MET A 273 -17.16 -5.99 -99.34
C MET A 273 -18.14 -6.57 -98.32
N LEU A 274 -17.75 -7.63 -97.61
CA LEU A 274 -18.44 -8.01 -96.37
C LEU A 274 -18.03 -7.03 -95.27
N THR A 275 -18.74 -5.90 -95.21
CA THR A 275 -18.62 -4.88 -94.16
C THR A 275 -19.54 -5.25 -93.01
N LEU A 276 -18.98 -5.68 -91.90
CA LEU A 276 -19.67 -5.63 -90.61
C LEU A 276 -19.33 -4.27 -90.00
N SER A 277 -20.28 -3.34 -89.90
CA SER A 277 -20.07 -2.08 -89.19
C SER A 277 -21.27 -1.76 -88.32
N SER A 278 -21.05 -1.75 -87.00
CA SER A 278 -22.01 -1.30 -86.01
C SER A 278 -21.94 0.22 -85.86
N THR A 279 -22.99 0.95 -86.24
CA THR A 279 -23.18 2.32 -85.74
C THR A 279 -24.17 2.28 -84.59
N THR A 280 -23.64 2.60 -83.40
CA THR A 280 -24.32 3.24 -82.27
C THR A 280 -25.86 3.16 -82.30
N ASN A 281 -26.39 2.05 -81.83
CA ASN A 281 -27.64 2.00 -81.10
C ASN A 281 -27.49 0.84 -80.13
N ALA A 282 -28.01 1.00 -78.92
CA ALA A 282 -28.02 -0.06 -77.93
C ALA A 282 -28.39 -1.38 -78.63
N LEU A 283 -27.50 -2.37 -78.55
CA LEU A 283 -27.88 -3.76 -78.79
C LEU A 283 -28.84 -4.12 -77.65
N SER A 284 -30.10 -3.68 -77.78
CA SER A 284 -31.23 -4.20 -77.05
C SER A 284 -31.78 -5.28 -77.96
N PRO A 285 -31.46 -6.57 -77.72
CA PRO A 285 -32.14 -7.64 -78.41
C PRO A 285 -33.62 -7.53 -78.05
N ASP A 286 -34.53 -7.60 -79.02
CA ASP A 286 -35.97 -7.79 -78.72
C ASP A 286 -36.21 -9.14 -78.01
N GLY A 287 -35.22 -10.04 -78.05
CA GLY A 287 -35.13 -11.25 -77.24
C GLY A 287 -33.94 -12.12 -77.65
N ILE A 288 -33.74 -13.19 -76.89
CA ILE A 288 -32.85 -14.30 -77.21
C ILE A 288 -33.75 -15.52 -77.44
N ASP A 289 -33.59 -16.23 -78.55
CA ASP A 289 -34.39 -17.43 -78.81
C ASP A 289 -34.00 -18.61 -77.90
N ALA A 290 -34.78 -19.69 -77.93
CA ALA A 290 -34.55 -20.87 -77.08
C ALA A 290 -33.21 -21.60 -77.35
N THR A 291 -32.44 -21.16 -78.34
CA THR A 291 -31.11 -21.68 -78.69
C THR A 291 -29.99 -20.67 -78.42
N ASN A 292 -30.27 -19.60 -77.70
CA ASN A 292 -29.33 -18.54 -77.35
C ASN A 292 -28.92 -17.62 -78.52
N SER A 293 -29.72 -17.51 -79.59
CA SER A 293 -29.45 -16.63 -80.74
C SER A 293 -30.22 -15.30 -80.69
N LEU A 294 -29.60 -14.19 -81.11
CA LEU A 294 -30.24 -12.86 -81.17
C LEU A 294 -31.12 -12.73 -82.42
N ILE A 295 -32.34 -12.19 -82.25
CA ILE A 295 -33.31 -11.95 -83.34
C ILE A 295 -33.36 -10.44 -83.68
N GLY A 296 -33.21 -10.10 -84.97
CA GLY A 296 -33.58 -8.82 -85.59
C GLY A 296 -32.48 -7.75 -85.71
N ASN A 297 -32.00 -7.48 -86.94
CA ASN A 297 -32.07 -6.14 -87.56
C ASN A 297 -31.53 -6.17 -89.01
N ASP A 298 -32.34 -5.68 -89.95
CA ASP A 298 -32.02 -5.47 -91.37
C ASP A 298 -31.88 -3.97 -91.68
N ASP A 299 -31.19 -3.66 -92.78
CA ASP A 299 -31.07 -2.38 -93.51
C ASP A 299 -30.00 -1.34 -93.10
N TYR A 300 -28.97 -1.18 -93.96
CA TYR A 300 -27.92 -0.15 -93.89
C TYR A 300 -27.82 0.65 -95.21
N ASN A 301 -28.01 1.97 -95.15
CA ASN A 301 -27.70 2.93 -96.23
C ASN A 301 -26.37 3.65 -95.95
N CYS A 302 -25.53 3.88 -96.97
CA CYS A 302 -24.26 4.62 -96.85
C CYS A 302 -24.11 5.71 -97.92
N LEU A 303 -23.60 6.88 -97.50
CA LEU A 303 -23.15 7.98 -98.35
C LEU A 303 -21.68 8.37 -98.04
N ILE A 304 -20.87 8.28 -99.09
CA ILE A 304 -19.64 9.03 -99.47
C ILE A 304 -18.25 8.51 -99.04
N GLU A 305 -17.43 8.38 -100.09
CA GLU A 305 -16.08 7.80 -100.22
C GLU A 305 -14.92 8.76 -99.88
N GLY A 306 -13.79 8.16 -99.50
CA GLY A 306 -12.47 8.79 -99.44
C GLY A 306 -11.31 7.79 -99.43
N ASN A 307 -10.74 7.59 -100.62
CA ASN A 307 -9.44 7.01 -101.00
C ASN A 307 -9.13 5.52 -100.76
N LYS A 308 -8.57 4.91 -101.81
CA LYS A 308 -8.42 3.48 -102.09
C LYS A 308 -6.97 3.02 -101.88
N ASN A 309 -6.80 1.72 -101.64
CA ASN A 309 -5.59 0.87 -101.77
C ASN A 309 -5.22 0.14 -100.46
N ASN A 310 -5.65 -1.13 -100.40
CA ASN A 310 -5.37 -2.12 -99.35
C ASN A 310 -5.92 -1.79 -97.96
N LYS A 311 -7.23 -1.51 -97.89
CA LYS A 311 -7.95 -1.35 -96.62
C LYS A 311 -8.22 -2.73 -96.01
N ARG A 312 -7.43 -3.14 -95.01
CA ARG A 312 -7.95 -4.05 -93.98
C ARG A 312 -9.18 -3.35 -93.38
N THR A 313 -10.36 -3.91 -93.57
CA THR A 313 -11.55 -3.42 -92.86
C THR A 313 -11.39 -3.82 -91.40
N ALA A 314 -11.14 -2.84 -90.53
CA ALA A 314 -11.15 -3.03 -89.09
C ALA A 314 -12.48 -2.49 -88.57
N THR A 315 -13.25 -3.34 -87.90
CA THR A 315 -14.48 -2.92 -87.23
C THR A 315 -14.20 -2.82 -85.74
N GLY A 316 -14.39 -1.62 -85.20
CA GLY A 316 -14.28 -1.36 -83.76
C GLY A 316 -15.62 -1.60 -83.07
N LEU A 317 -15.62 -2.43 -82.04
CA LEU A 317 -16.73 -2.56 -81.09
C LEU A 317 -16.29 -1.93 -79.77
N SER A 318 -17.07 -0.96 -79.28
CA SER A 318 -16.82 -0.32 -77.98
C SER A 318 -17.99 -0.50 -77.05
N THR A 319 -17.73 -0.75 -75.76
CA THR A 319 -18.76 -0.65 -74.73
C THR A 319 -19.11 0.82 -74.47
N SER A 320 -20.29 1.08 -73.92
CA SER A 320 -20.60 2.39 -73.33
C SER A 320 -19.59 2.72 -72.21
N ILE A 321 -19.34 4.00 -71.98
CA ILE A 321 -18.58 4.46 -70.81
C ILE A 321 -19.46 4.21 -69.59
N VAL A 322 -18.96 3.40 -68.65
CA VAL A 322 -19.65 3.07 -67.39
C VAL A 322 -18.68 3.26 -66.23
N GLY A 323 -19.15 3.86 -65.14
CA GLY A 323 -18.40 4.09 -63.91
C GLY A 323 -18.63 5.49 -63.35
N ALA A 324 -17.93 5.80 -62.26
CA ALA A 324 -17.92 7.10 -61.62
C ALA A 324 -16.63 7.88 -61.94
N THR A 325 -16.43 9.02 -61.28
CA THR A 325 -15.24 9.86 -61.47
C THR A 325 -13.97 9.32 -60.79
N GLU A 326 -14.08 8.27 -59.98
CA GLU A 326 -12.96 7.70 -59.22
C GLU A 326 -13.20 6.21 -58.96
N THR A 327 -12.11 5.43 -58.91
CA THR A 327 -12.12 4.09 -58.31
C THR A 327 -11.87 4.18 -56.82
N ARG A 328 -12.76 3.65 -55.98
CA ARG A 328 -12.63 3.73 -54.52
C ARG A 328 -13.35 2.57 -53.81
N PRO A 329 -12.82 2.09 -52.66
CA PRO A 329 -13.56 1.16 -51.83
C PRO A 329 -14.69 1.86 -51.07
N ARG A 330 -15.55 1.05 -50.44
CA ARG A 330 -16.49 1.52 -49.43
C ARG A 330 -15.74 2.25 -48.32
N ASN A 331 -16.22 3.43 -47.95
CA ASN A 331 -15.51 4.25 -46.99
C ASN A 331 -16.42 5.20 -46.22
N ILE A 332 -15.89 5.75 -45.13
CA ILE A 332 -16.54 6.73 -44.26
C ILE A 332 -15.65 7.95 -44.07
N ALA A 333 -16.27 9.13 -44.04
CA ALA A 333 -15.57 10.40 -43.88
C ALA A 333 -15.17 10.66 -42.40
N PHE A 334 -13.88 10.87 -42.14
CA PHE A 334 -13.37 11.34 -40.85
C PHE A 334 -12.44 12.54 -41.01
N ASN A 335 -12.37 13.38 -39.98
CA ASN A 335 -11.31 14.37 -39.90
C ASN A 335 -10.02 13.71 -39.38
N TYR A 336 -8.86 14.17 -39.86
CA TYR A 336 -7.55 13.74 -39.37
C TYR A 336 -6.94 14.84 -38.51
N ILE A 337 -6.57 14.50 -37.27
CA ILE A 337 -6.03 15.43 -36.28
C ILE A 337 -4.64 14.95 -35.83
N VAL A 338 -3.77 15.88 -35.39
CA VAL A 338 -2.40 15.64 -34.90
C VAL A 338 -2.16 16.32 -33.56
#